data_AF-A0A2T3J2Z3-F1
#
_entry.id   AF-A0A2T3J2Z3-F1
#
_cell.length_a   1.000
_cell.length_b   1.000
_cell.length_c   1.000
_cell.angle_alpha   90.00
_cell.angle_beta   90.00
_cell.angle_gamma   90.00
#
_symmetry.space_group_name_H-M   'P 1'
#
loop_
_entity.id
_entity.type
_entity.pdbx_description
1 polymer ?
#
loop_
_entity_poly.entity_id
_entity_poly.type
_entity_poly.pdbx_seq_one_letter_code
_entity_poly.pdbx_strand_id
1 'polypeptide(L)' 'MENLLGKQQILFSDSQTTPDERRMAERAIDTSREAFAQHGSYCDAQQALQQFDMDKESGFHHQQGEVNFFGRGHY' A
#
# COMPACT_ATOMS: atom_id res chain seq x y z
N MET A 1 4.00 -18.10 7.81
CA MET A 1 3.08 -16.94 7.84
C MET A 1 3.82 -15.83 7.09
N GLU A 2 3.54 -15.63 5.81
CA GLU A 2 4.20 -14.54 5.09
C GLU A 2 3.77 -13.19 5.68
N ASN A 3 4.73 -12.30 5.88
CA ASN A 3 4.49 -10.95 6.36
C ASN A 3 3.71 -10.18 5.28
N LEU A 4 2.43 -9.89 5.53
CA LEU A 4 1.54 -9.18 4.60
C LEU A 4 2.13 -7.83 4.16
N LEU A 5 2.76 -7.09 5.08
CA LEU A 5 3.39 -5.82 4.77
C LEU A 5 4.59 -6.02 3.81
N GLY A 6 5.36 -7.10 4.01
CA GLY A 6 6.45 -7.48 3.11
C GLY A 6 5.98 -7.75 1.68
N LYS A 7 4.80 -8.37 1.50
CA LYS A 7 4.21 -8.59 0.18
C LYS A 7 3.85 -7.28 -0.52
N GLN A 8 3.23 -6.34 0.21
CA GLN A 8 2.90 -5.03 -0.37
C GLN A 8 4.18 -4.26 -0.75
N GLN A 9 5.25 -4.35 0.07
CA GLN A 9 6.54 -3.74 -0.27
C GLN A 9 7.15 -4.31 -1.56
N ILE A 10 7.03 -5.64 -1.77
CA ILE A 10 7.47 -6.28 -3.02
C ILE A 10 6.65 -5.76 -4.20
N LEU A 11 5.32 -5.73 -4.09
CA LEU A 11 4.43 -5.25 -5.16
C LEU A 11 4.70 -3.78 -5.52
N PHE A 12 4.85 -2.90 -4.53
CA PHE A 12 5.15 -1.49 -4.76
C PHE A 12 6.51 -1.28 -5.46
N SER A 13 7.50 -2.10 -5.11
CA SER A 13 8.87 -2.03 -5.62
C SER A 13 9.04 -2.69 -6.99
N ASP A 14 8.13 -3.57 -7.38
CA ASP A 14 8.22 -4.28 -8.65
C ASP A 14 7.84 -3.36 -9.82
N SER A 15 8.83 -3.10 -10.69
CA SER A 15 8.63 -2.30 -11.90
C SER A 15 7.82 -2.99 -13.00
N GLN A 16 7.56 -4.29 -12.89
CA GLN A 16 6.72 -5.05 -13.82
C GLN A 16 5.25 -5.07 -13.41
N THR A 17 4.95 -4.77 -12.14
CA THR A 17 3.58 -4.66 -11.61
C THR A 17 2.90 -3.42 -12.19
N THR A 18 1.58 -3.51 -12.43
CA THR A 18 0.85 -2.40 -13.06
C THR A 18 0.84 -1.15 -12.16
N PRO A 19 0.77 0.06 -12.73
CA PRO A 19 0.68 1.30 -11.96
C PRO A 19 -0.44 1.27 -10.90
N ASP A 20 -1.59 0.68 -11.21
CA ASP A 20 -2.72 0.63 -10.29
C ASP A 20 -2.48 -0.35 -9.14
N GLU A 21 -1.89 -1.52 -9.40
CA GLU A 21 -1.52 -2.46 -8.34
C GLU A 21 -0.44 -1.90 -7.42
N ARG A 22 0.57 -1.20 -7.99
CA ARG A 22 1.60 -0.50 -7.20
C ARG A 22 1.00 0.59 -6.33
N ARG A 23 0.03 1.34 -6.87
CA ARG A 23 -0.73 2.34 -6.13
C ARG A 23 -1.51 1.73 -4.97
N MET A 24 -2.19 0.61 -5.19
CA MET A 24 -2.90 -0.09 -4.12
C MET A 24 -1.96 -0.64 -3.05
N ALA A 25 -0.78 -1.13 -3.44
CA ALA A 25 0.25 -1.56 -2.51
C ALA A 25 0.80 -0.39 -1.67
N GLU A 26 1.01 0.77 -2.28
CA GLU A 26 1.41 2.01 -1.58
C GLU A 26 0.38 2.39 -0.50
N ARG A 27 -0.91 2.47 -0.86
CA ARG A 27 -2.00 2.76 0.10
C ARG A 27 -2.05 1.79 1.27
N ALA A 28 -1.87 0.50 0.99
CA ALA A 28 -1.84 -0.54 2.02
C ALA A 28 -0.68 -0.34 3.00
N ILE A 29 0.51 -0.02 2.47
CA ILE A 29 1.69 0.30 3.28
C ILE A 29 1.44 1.55 4.13
N ASP A 30 0.91 2.61 3.55
CA ASP A 30 0.71 3.88 4.25
C ASP A 30 -0.37 3.77 5.33
N THR A 31 -1.45 3.02 5.07
CA THR A 31 -2.47 2.68 6.09
C THR A 31 -1.84 1.97 7.29
N SER A 32 -0.95 1.00 7.02
CA SER A 32 -0.26 0.25 8.09
C SER A 32 0.71 1.15 8.87
N ARG A 33 1.43 2.05 8.17
CA ARG A 33 2.33 3.05 8.79
C ARG A 33 1.58 4.03 9.66
N GLU A 34 0.44 4.53 9.20
CA GLU A 34 -0.39 5.46 9.94
C GLU A 34 -0.93 4.83 11.22
N ALA A 35 -1.48 3.61 11.14
CA ALA A 35 -1.93 2.87 12.33
C ALA A 35 -0.79 2.64 13.33
N PHE A 36 0.42 2.31 12.85
CA PHE A 36 1.58 2.22 13.71
C PHE A 36 1.96 3.57 14.33
N ALA A 37 1.94 4.67 13.57
CA ALA A 37 2.27 5.99 14.08
C ALA A 37 1.28 6.48 15.15
N GLN A 38 0.01 6.10 15.03
CA GLN A 38 -1.03 6.47 15.99
C GLN A 38 -1.00 5.61 17.26
N HIS A 39 -0.77 4.30 17.14
CA HIS A 39 -0.91 3.36 18.26
C HIS A 39 0.41 2.80 18.80
N GLY A 40 1.52 2.95 18.08
CA GLY A 40 2.83 2.41 18.43
C GLY A 40 2.92 0.89 18.43
N SER A 41 1.96 0.21 17.78
CA SER A 41 1.71 -1.23 17.92
C SER A 41 1.70 -1.91 16.56
N TYR A 42 2.52 -2.97 16.44
CA TYR A 42 2.59 -3.80 15.23
C TYR A 42 1.30 -4.60 15.00
N CYS A 43 0.57 -4.94 16.06
CA CYS A 43 -0.70 -5.66 15.94
C CYS A 43 -1.75 -4.78 15.26
N ASP A 44 -1.84 -3.51 15.65
CA ASP A 44 -2.79 -2.56 15.06
C ASP A 44 -2.42 -2.24 13.61
N ALA A 45 -1.12 -2.10 13.32
CA ALA A 45 -0.61 -1.94 11.96
C ALA A 45 -0.97 -3.12 11.04
N GLN A 46 -0.91 -4.35 11.56
CA GLN A 46 -1.26 -5.56 10.83
C GLN A 46 -2.78 -5.70 10.67
N GLN A 47 -3.57 -5.33 11.68
CA GLN A 47 -5.02 -5.33 11.60
C GLN A 47 -5.51 -4.30 10.56
N ALA A 48 -4.95 -3.10 10.55
CA ALA A 48 -5.29 -2.06 9.57
C ALA A 48 -4.96 -2.52 8.14
N LEU A 49 -3.84 -3.23 7.95
CA LEU A 49 -3.46 -3.82 6.67
C LEU A 49 -4.44 -4.91 6.22
N GLN A 50 -4.87 -5.78 7.13
CA GLN A 50 -5.86 -6.81 6.84
C GLN A 50 -7.23 -6.21 6.48
N GLN A 51 -7.63 -5.15 7.17
CA GLN A 51 -8.87 -4.42 6.88
C GLN A 51 -8.82 -3.78 5.50
N PHE A 52 -7.70 -3.15 5.14
CA PHE A 52 -7.51 -2.55 3.82
C PHE A 52 -7.66 -3.58 2.68
N ASP A 53 -7.14 -4.80 2.86
CA ASP A 53 -7.29 -5.87 1.86
C ASP A 53 -8.75 -6.30 1.67
N MET A 54 -9.61 -6.18 2.69
CA MET A 54 -11.05 -6.45 2.59
C MET A 54 -11.84 -5.31 1.92
N ASP A 55 -11.38 -4.06 2.06
CA ASP A 55 -12.08 -2.86 1.59
C ASP A 55 -11.69 -2.40 0.18
N LYS A 56 -10.88 -3.20 -0.54
CA LYS A 56 -10.38 -2.92 -1.91
C LYS A 56 -11.46 -2.61 -2.95
N GLU A 57 -12.73 -2.87 -2.67
CA GLU A 57 -13.85 -2.61 -3.57
C GLU A 57 -14.41 -1.17 -3.49
N SER A 58 -13.99 -0.34 -2.52
CA SER A 58 -14.68 0.95 -2.24
C SER A 58 -14.31 2.15 -3.13
N GLY A 59 -13.53 1.95 -4.19
CA GLY A 59 -13.41 2.91 -5.28
C GLY A 59 -12.09 3.69 -5.36
N PHE A 60 -11.67 3.95 -6.60
CA PHE A 60 -10.47 4.69 -6.95
C PHE A 60 -10.64 6.19 -6.71
N HIS A 61 -10.41 6.64 -5.47
CA HIS A 61 -10.22 8.06 -5.16
C HIS A 61 -8.74 8.36 -5.01
N HIS A 62 -8.20 9.36 -5.73
CA HIS A 62 -6.81 9.81 -5.59
C HIS A 62 -6.54 10.34 -4.18
N GLN A 63 -5.41 9.95 -3.58
CA GLN A 63 -4.99 10.43 -2.27
C GLN A 63 -3.83 11.42 -2.39
N GLN A 64 -3.76 12.41 -1.50
CA GLN A 64 -2.69 13.41 -1.50
C GLN A 64 -1.37 12.76 -1.07
N GLY A 65 -0.28 12.97 -1.83
CA GLY A 65 1.03 12.38 -1.56
C GLY A 65 1.29 11.04 -2.24
N GLU A 66 0.27 10.47 -2.88
CA GLU A 66 0.33 9.22 -3.64
C GLU A 66 1.22 9.34 -4.90
N VAL A 67 1.98 8.28 -5.21
CA VAL A 67 2.75 8.23 -6.45
C VAL A 67 1.79 8.06 -7.62
N ASN A 68 1.60 9.16 -8.36
CA ASN A 68 0.70 9.21 -9.51
C ASN A 68 1.40 8.88 -10.85
N PHE A 69 2.72 8.74 -10.86
CA PHE A 69 3.50 8.42 -12.04
C PHE A 69 4.54 7.33 -11.74
N PHE A 70 4.36 6.17 -12.35
CA PHE A 70 5.29 5.04 -12.25
C PHE A 70 6.13 4.83 -13.52
N GLY A 71 6.02 5.74 -14.49
CA GLY A 71 6.71 5.62 -15.76
C GLY A 71 8.23 5.69 -15.60
N ARG A 72 8.95 4.75 -16.22
CA ARG A 72 10.36 4.99 -16.53
C ARG A 72 10.36 6.05 -17.62
N GLY A 73 10.86 7.24 -17.33
CA GLY A 73 11.09 8.26 -18.34
C GLY A 73 11.97 7.67 -19.45
N HIS A 74 11.38 7.40 -20.61
CA HIS A 74 12.12 7.36 -21.86
C HIS A 74 12.18 8.82 -22.34
N TYR A 75 13.30 9.49 -22.06
CA TYR A 75 13.73 10.63 -22.85
C TYR A 75 14.35 10.11 -24.14
#